data_AF-B7FFF9-F1
#
_entry.id   AF-B7FFF9-F1
#
_cell.length_a   1.000
_cell.length_b   1.000
_cell.length_c   1.000
_cell.angle_alpha   90.00
_cell.angle_beta   90.00
_cell.angle_gamma   90.00
#
_symmetry.space_group_name_H-M   'P 1'
#
loop_
_entity.id
_entity.type
_entity.pdbx_description
1 polymer ?
#
loop_
_entity_poly.entity_id
_entity_poly.type
_entity_poly.pdbx_seq_one_letter_code
_entity_poly.pdbx_strand_id
1 'polypeptide(L)'
;MEFSSSKWVFNVCFFLLLFAFIVHDEAMASSQISQFSNVETETHRLPSFNDSSMAAREKQAEKLNERAAVANPKEVASMVEMHIQNSTERRDLGFFSCGTGNPIDDCWRCDRNWQQNRKRLADCGIGFGRNAIGGRDGKYCVVTDPRDDDPVNPRPGTLRHAVIQDRPLWIVFKRDMVIQFKQELIVNSFKTIDGRGANVHIANGS
;
A
#
# COMPACT_ATOMS: atom_id res chain seq x y z
N MET A 1 50.63 28.25 -39.10
CA MET A 1 49.93 27.03 -38.64
C MET A 1 49.49 27.28 -37.21
N GLU A 2 48.23 27.62 -36.99
CA GLU A 2 47.62 27.56 -35.65
C GLU A 2 46.25 26.91 -35.82
N PHE A 3 46.12 25.69 -35.30
CA PHE A 3 44.94 24.86 -35.44
C PHE A 3 44.01 25.12 -34.24
N SER A 4 42.78 25.57 -34.55
CA SER A 4 41.70 25.86 -33.59
C SER A 4 41.25 24.59 -32.86
N SER A 5 41.93 24.26 -31.76
CA SER A 5 41.71 23.07 -30.92
C SER A 5 40.51 23.21 -29.94
N SER A 6 40.06 24.42 -29.60
CA SER A 6 39.11 24.61 -28.49
C SER A 6 37.68 24.13 -28.78
N LYS A 7 37.18 24.27 -30.01
CA LYS A 7 35.77 23.95 -30.34
C LYS A 7 35.47 22.45 -30.39
N TRP A 8 36.49 21.62 -30.63
CA TRP A 8 36.37 20.16 -30.63
C TRP A 8 36.35 19.60 -29.20
N VAL A 9 37.18 20.15 -28.32
CA VAL A 9 37.27 19.71 -26.91
C VAL A 9 35.95 19.97 -26.16
N PHE A 10 35.30 21.11 -26.41
CA PHE A 10 34.00 21.42 -25.79
C PHE A 10 32.88 20.47 -26.22
N ASN A 11 32.83 20.08 -27.51
CA ASN A 11 31.81 19.15 -27.99
C ASN A 11 32.02 17.73 -27.44
N VAL A 12 33.27 17.25 -27.39
CA VAL A 12 33.59 15.92 -26.86
C VAL A 12 33.25 15.84 -25.37
N CYS A 13 33.55 16.88 -24.57
CA CYS A 13 33.17 16.92 -23.16
C CYS A 13 31.64 16.95 -22.97
N PHE A 14 30.89 17.66 -23.81
CA PHE A 14 29.42 17.71 -23.72
C PHE A 14 28.77 16.36 -24.03
N PHE A 15 29.26 15.64 -25.04
CA PHE A 15 28.78 14.29 -25.33
C PHE A 15 29.17 13.28 -24.24
N LEU A 16 30.38 13.35 -23.69
CA LEU A 16 30.79 12.48 -22.58
C LEU A 16 29.94 12.71 -21.31
N LEU A 17 29.56 13.96 -21.02
CA LEU A 17 28.67 14.28 -19.91
C LEU A 17 27.25 13.76 -20.15
N LEU A 18 26.70 13.90 -21.35
CA LEU A 18 25.38 13.35 -21.70
C LEU A 18 25.35 11.82 -21.60
N PHE A 19 26.41 11.12 -22.07
CA PHE A 19 26.52 9.67 -21.90
C PHE A 19 26.63 9.28 -20.42
N ALA A 20 27.35 10.05 -19.59
CA ALA A 20 27.41 9.80 -18.16
C ALA A 20 26.04 9.94 -17.48
N PHE A 21 25.20 10.91 -17.89
CA PHE A 21 23.84 11.06 -17.37
C PHE A 21 22.91 9.90 -17.78
N ILE A 22 22.99 9.43 -19.03
CA ILE A 22 22.18 8.31 -19.52
C ILE A 22 22.55 7.00 -18.80
N VAL A 23 23.84 6.75 -18.58
CA VAL A 23 24.32 5.56 -17.84
C VAL A 23 23.95 5.63 -16.36
N HIS A 24 23.84 6.83 -15.77
CA HIS A 24 23.39 7.00 -14.38
C HIS A 24 21.90 6.67 -14.20
N ASP A 25 21.05 7.00 -15.17
CA ASP A 25 19.60 6.75 -15.13
C ASP A 25 19.27 5.24 -15.22
N GLU A 26 19.97 4.50 -16.09
CA GLU A 26 19.85 3.04 -16.18
C GLU A 26 20.36 2.32 -14.92
N ALA A 27 21.43 2.83 -14.29
CA ALA A 27 21.95 2.26 -13.05
C ALA A 27 20.99 2.43 -11.85
N MET A 28 20.23 3.54 -11.78
CA MET A 28 19.21 3.75 -10.74
C MET A 28 17.96 2.88 -10.91
N ALA A 29 17.58 2.55 -12.15
CA ALA A 29 16.45 1.64 -12.42
C ALA A 29 16.77 0.18 -12.04
N SER A 30 18.03 -0.24 -12.18
CA SER A 30 18.48 -1.59 -11.84
C SER A 30 18.57 -1.84 -10.32
N SER A 31 19.04 -0.85 -9.54
CA SER A 31 19.23 -1.01 -8.09
C SER A 31 17.92 -1.16 -7.29
N GLN A 32 16.78 -0.71 -7.84
CA GLN A 32 15.46 -0.86 -7.21
C GLN A 32 14.95 -2.31 -7.27
N ILE A 33 15.36 -3.11 -8.26
CA ILE A 33 14.87 -4.48 -8.47
C ILE A 33 15.65 -5.49 -7.59
N SER A 34 16.93 -5.24 -7.33
CA SER A 34 17.81 -6.19 -6.62
C SER A 34 17.70 -6.16 -5.09
N GLN A 35 17.03 -5.17 -4.49
CA GLN A 35 16.86 -5.08 -3.03
C GLN A 35 15.66 -5.86 -2.47
N PHE A 36 14.88 -6.54 -3.32
CA PHE A 36 13.67 -7.27 -2.89
C PHE A 36 13.94 -8.65 -2.29
N SER A 37 15.20 -9.08 -2.22
CA SER A 37 15.60 -10.37 -1.67
C SER A 37 16.29 -10.16 -0.32
N ASN A 38 15.66 -10.70 0.72
CA ASN A 38 16.20 -11.00 2.05
C ASN A 38 15.79 -10.03 3.17
N VAL A 39 14.53 -10.12 3.58
CA VAL A 39 14.14 -9.90 4.98
C VAL A 39 13.49 -11.20 5.45
N GLU A 40 14.16 -11.87 6.38
CA GLU A 40 13.65 -13.04 7.07
C GLU A 40 12.61 -12.55 8.09
N THR A 41 11.34 -12.65 7.72
CA THR A 41 10.22 -12.29 8.58
C THR A 41 9.98 -13.40 9.58
N GLU A 42 10.07 -13.10 10.88
CA GLU A 42 9.49 -13.96 11.91
C GLU A 42 8.01 -14.16 11.62
N THR A 43 7.73 -15.36 11.11
CA THR A 43 6.40 -15.82 10.76
C THR A 43 5.56 -15.88 12.03
N HIS A 44 4.70 -14.88 12.26
CA HIS A 44 3.45 -15.15 12.97
C HIS A 44 2.67 -16.12 12.07
N ARG A 45 2.92 -17.43 12.23
CA ARG A 45 2.17 -18.50 11.59
C ARG A 45 0.71 -18.29 11.95
N LEU A 46 -0.08 -17.77 11.00
CA LEU A 46 -1.49 -18.09 10.96
C LEU A 46 -1.57 -19.62 10.90
N PRO A 47 -2.35 -20.28 11.77
CA PRO A 47 -2.43 -21.73 11.78
C PRO A 47 -2.77 -22.21 10.38
N SER A 48 -1.99 -23.15 9.87
CA SER A 48 -2.34 -23.88 8.66
C SER A 48 -3.77 -24.39 8.81
N PHE A 49 -4.63 -24.06 7.85
CA PHE A 49 -6.00 -24.56 7.79
C PHE A 49 -5.94 -26.08 7.64
N ASN A 50 -5.97 -26.79 8.76
CA ASN A 50 -6.34 -28.20 8.79
C ASN A 50 -7.83 -28.30 8.46
N ASP A 51 -8.24 -29.39 7.82
CA ASP A 51 -9.63 -29.77 7.54
C ASP A 51 -10.47 -29.85 8.82
N SER A 52 -10.86 -28.68 9.33
CA SER A 52 -11.74 -28.54 10.46
C SER A 52 -13.17 -28.43 9.93
N SER A 53 -14.09 -29.20 10.52
CA SER A 53 -15.52 -29.16 10.19
C SER A 53 -16.08 -27.73 10.24
N MET A 54 -17.19 -27.47 9.55
CA MET A 54 -17.86 -26.16 9.55
C MET A 54 -18.09 -25.63 10.97
N ALA A 55 -18.47 -26.50 11.91
CA ALA A 55 -18.66 -26.15 13.33
C ALA A 55 -17.37 -25.67 14.02
N ALA A 56 -16.21 -26.24 13.66
CA ALA A 56 -14.93 -25.78 14.19
C ALA A 56 -14.53 -24.41 13.62
N ARG A 57 -14.85 -24.14 12.34
CA ARG A 57 -14.65 -22.83 11.71
C ARG A 57 -15.55 -21.76 12.32
N GLU A 58 -16.81 -22.09 12.57
CA GLU A 58 -17.78 -21.20 13.22
C GLU A 58 -17.33 -20.80 14.63
N LYS A 59 -16.93 -21.78 15.45
CA LYS A 59 -16.42 -21.52 16.81
C LYS A 59 -15.12 -20.70 16.81
N GLN A 60 -14.26 -20.90 15.80
CA GLN A 60 -13.05 -20.10 15.63
C GLN A 60 -13.39 -18.67 15.20
N ALA A 61 -14.36 -18.48 14.30
CA ALA A 61 -14.85 -17.18 13.88
C ALA A 61 -15.53 -16.42 15.02
N GLU A 62 -16.35 -17.10 15.83
CA GLU A 62 -16.99 -16.54 17.04
C GLU A 62 -15.94 -16.07 18.05
N LYS A 63 -14.93 -16.91 18.35
CA LYS A 63 -13.82 -16.54 19.23
C LYS A 63 -12.99 -15.37 18.67
N LEU A 64 -12.84 -15.29 17.35
CA LEU A 64 -12.19 -14.15 16.70
C LEU A 64 -13.06 -12.89 16.83
N ASN A 65 -14.38 -13.04 16.69
CA ASN A 65 -15.36 -11.96 16.80
C ASN A 65 -15.45 -11.43 18.23
N GLU A 66 -15.45 -12.28 19.26
CA GLU A 66 -15.39 -11.83 20.66
C GLU A 66 -14.09 -11.06 20.96
N ARG A 67 -12.97 -11.46 20.36
CA ARG A 67 -11.70 -10.74 20.48
C ARG A 67 -11.67 -9.43 19.67
N ALA A 68 -12.38 -9.39 18.55
CA ALA A 68 -12.44 -8.25 17.65
C ALA A 68 -13.52 -7.22 18.06
N ALA A 69 -14.57 -7.66 18.76
CA ALA A 69 -15.58 -6.82 19.38
C ALA A 69 -14.89 -5.99 20.46
N VAL A 70 -14.60 -4.73 20.13
CA VAL A 70 -13.89 -3.88 21.06
C VAL A 70 -14.73 -3.66 22.31
N ALA A 71 -14.11 -4.04 23.44
CA ALA A 71 -14.48 -3.73 24.80
C ALA A 71 -14.85 -2.25 24.94
N ASN A 72 -16.08 -1.99 25.37
CA ASN A 72 -16.56 -0.68 25.84
C ASN A 72 -16.36 0.52 24.87
N PRO A 73 -17.44 1.01 24.23
CA PRO A 73 -17.40 2.21 23.38
C PRO A 73 -16.73 3.44 24.01
N LYS A 74 -16.79 3.59 25.35
CA LYS A 74 -16.15 4.70 26.07
C LYS A 74 -14.63 4.62 26.04
N GLU A 75 -14.05 3.42 26.10
CA GLU A 75 -12.60 3.22 26.02
C GLU A 75 -12.09 3.58 24.62
N VAL A 76 -12.84 3.21 23.58
CA VAL A 76 -12.51 3.57 22.20
C VAL A 76 -12.56 5.07 21.98
N ALA A 77 -13.61 5.74 22.49
CA ALA A 77 -13.72 7.18 22.41
C ALA A 77 -12.57 7.88 23.14
N SER A 78 -12.26 7.45 24.36
CA SER A 78 -11.13 7.97 25.15
C SER A 78 -9.79 7.78 24.44
N MET A 79 -9.55 6.61 23.85
CA MET A 79 -8.36 6.33 23.03
C MET A 79 -8.24 7.32 21.87
N VAL A 80 -9.31 7.51 21.10
CA VAL A 80 -9.30 8.43 19.95
C VAL A 80 -9.02 9.85 20.40
N GLU A 81 -9.67 10.32 21.47
CA GLU A 81 -9.47 11.65 22.05
C GLU A 81 -8.01 11.88 22.45
N MET A 82 -7.40 10.92 23.14
CA MET A 82 -5.98 11.00 23.50
C MET A 82 -5.06 11.09 22.28
N HIS A 83 -5.35 10.36 21.20
CA HIS A 83 -4.54 10.42 19.97
C HIS A 83 -4.66 11.77 19.27
N ILE A 84 -5.86 12.36 19.26
CA ILE A 84 -6.10 13.69 18.70
C ILE A 84 -5.34 14.73 19.52
N GLN A 85 -5.50 14.73 20.84
CA GLN A 85 -4.85 15.70 21.73
C GLN A 85 -3.31 15.64 21.63
N ASN A 86 -2.71 14.44 21.59
CA ASN A 86 -1.27 14.29 21.43
C ASN A 86 -0.78 14.85 20.09
N SER A 87 -1.56 14.66 19.02
CA SER A 87 -1.21 15.14 17.69
C SER A 87 -1.33 16.66 17.56
N THR A 88 -2.33 17.27 18.21
CA THR A 88 -2.55 18.73 18.20
C THR A 88 -1.58 19.47 19.11
N GLU A 89 -1.36 19.01 20.35
CA GLU A 89 -0.43 19.64 21.28
C GLU A 89 1.00 19.71 20.73
N ARG A 90 1.46 18.63 20.06
CA ARG A 90 2.78 18.61 19.43
C ARG A 90 2.94 19.64 18.31
N ARG A 91 1.86 19.93 17.58
CA ARG A 91 1.83 20.97 16.54
C ARG A 91 1.96 22.36 17.15
N ASP A 92 1.27 22.62 18.27
CA ASP A 92 1.25 23.94 18.92
C ASP A 92 2.58 24.30 19.61
N LEU A 93 3.42 23.32 19.92
CA LEU A 93 4.78 23.54 20.43
C LEU A 93 5.78 24.09 19.39
N GLY A 94 5.36 24.32 18.13
CA GLY A 94 6.23 24.87 17.09
C GLY A 94 7.40 23.97 16.71
N PHE A 95 7.36 22.69 17.12
CA PHE A 95 8.31 21.69 16.65
C PHE A 95 8.12 21.57 15.13
N PHE A 96 9.20 21.62 14.34
CA PHE A 96 9.18 21.39 12.87
C PHE A 96 8.85 19.92 12.54
N SER A 97 7.75 19.44 13.10
CA SER A 97 7.21 18.10 12.96
C SER A 97 6.42 18.05 11.65
N CYS A 98 6.51 16.93 10.95
CA CYS A 98 5.66 16.68 9.79
C CYS A 98 4.15 16.61 10.15
N GLY A 99 3.81 16.52 11.44
CA GLY A 99 2.45 16.36 11.93
C GLY A 99 1.52 17.50 11.53
N THR A 100 0.38 17.13 10.98
CA THR A 100 -0.74 18.00 10.60
C THR A 100 -1.76 18.13 11.74
N GLY A 101 -1.67 17.26 12.75
CA GLY A 101 -2.64 17.12 13.84
C GLY A 101 -3.66 16.02 13.61
N ASN A 102 -3.64 15.34 12.45
CA ASN A 102 -4.43 14.14 12.22
C ASN A 102 -3.58 12.89 12.54
N PRO A 103 -3.85 12.17 13.64
CA PRO A 103 -3.00 11.05 14.08
C PRO A 103 -2.85 9.93 13.05
N ILE A 104 -3.89 9.65 12.25
CA ILE A 104 -3.85 8.61 11.22
C ILE A 104 -2.90 9.04 10.12
N ASP A 105 -3.06 10.25 9.60
CA ASP A 105 -2.21 10.77 8.52
C ASP A 105 -0.77 10.96 8.99
N ASP A 106 -0.57 11.52 10.18
CA ASP A 106 0.75 11.77 10.74
C ASP A 106 1.54 10.46 10.95
N CYS A 107 0.85 9.34 11.24
CA CYS A 107 1.46 8.02 11.40
C CYS A 107 2.17 7.49 10.14
N TRP A 108 1.60 7.71 8.95
CA TRP A 108 2.15 7.18 7.69
C TRP A 108 2.75 8.24 6.77
N ARG A 109 2.19 9.46 6.73
CA ARG A 109 2.70 10.54 5.87
C ARG A 109 4.04 11.08 6.33
N CYS A 110 4.33 10.98 7.62
CA CYS A 110 5.61 11.42 8.18
C CYS A 110 6.75 10.43 7.99
N ASP A 111 6.47 9.25 7.45
CA ASP A 111 7.50 8.40 6.90
C ASP A 111 7.97 8.95 5.55
N ARG A 112 9.21 9.47 5.50
CA ARG A 112 9.83 9.95 4.25
C ARG A 112 9.91 8.85 3.18
N ASN A 113 9.94 7.58 3.60
CA ASN A 113 10.00 6.41 2.74
C ASN A 113 8.63 5.71 2.63
N TRP A 114 7.51 6.40 2.87
CA TRP A 114 6.17 5.80 2.82
C TRP A 114 5.89 5.03 1.51
N GLN A 115 6.49 5.45 0.39
CA GLN A 115 6.35 4.77 -0.90
C GLN A 115 6.92 3.35 -0.88
N GLN A 116 8.05 3.16 -0.19
CA GLN A 116 8.67 1.85 0.05
C GLN A 116 7.94 1.11 1.18
N ASN A 117 7.42 1.85 2.17
CA ASN A 117 6.72 1.33 3.34
C ASN A 117 5.18 1.42 3.22
N ARG A 118 4.63 1.22 2.01
CA ARG A 118 3.18 1.43 1.73
C ARG A 118 2.26 0.74 2.73
N LYS A 119 2.65 -0.46 3.15
CA LYS A 119 1.87 -1.33 4.05
C LYS A 119 1.75 -0.81 5.49
N ARG A 120 2.62 0.11 5.90
CA ARG A 120 2.59 0.75 7.23
C ARG A 120 1.25 1.42 7.55
N LEU A 121 0.51 1.84 6.52
CA LEU A 121 -0.84 2.40 6.68
C LEU A 121 -1.77 1.45 7.46
N ALA A 122 -1.60 0.13 7.34
CA ALA A 122 -2.42 -0.85 8.06
C ALA A 122 -2.24 -0.79 9.59
N ASP A 123 -1.15 -0.19 10.08
CA ASP A 123 -0.86 -0.06 11.51
C ASP A 123 -1.31 1.31 12.07
N CYS A 124 -1.79 2.21 11.21
CA CYS A 124 -2.15 3.58 11.58
C CYS A 124 -3.64 3.75 11.94
N GLY A 125 -4.42 2.67 11.92
CA GLY A 125 -5.84 2.72 12.27
C GLY A 125 -6.06 3.07 13.75
N ILE A 126 -7.05 3.91 14.03
CA ILE A 126 -7.54 4.20 15.39
C ILE A 126 -9.05 3.95 15.46
N GLY A 127 -9.61 3.99 16.67
CA GLY A 127 -11.06 3.78 16.88
C GLY A 127 -11.47 2.31 16.78
N PHE A 128 -12.70 2.05 16.35
CA PHE A 128 -13.24 0.68 16.23
C PHE A 128 -12.58 -0.14 15.11
N GLY A 129 -12.20 0.52 14.02
CA GLY A 129 -11.54 -0.11 12.87
C GLY A 129 -10.03 -0.33 13.03
N ARG A 130 -9.44 -0.01 14.18
CA ARG A 130 -7.97 -0.02 14.38
C ARG A 130 -7.28 -1.37 14.11
N ASN A 131 -8.02 -2.47 14.23
CA ASN A 131 -7.51 -3.83 14.02
C ASN A 131 -7.61 -4.28 12.55
N ALA A 132 -8.06 -3.41 11.63
CA ALA A 132 -8.17 -3.74 10.21
C ALA A 132 -6.78 -3.81 9.55
N ILE A 133 -6.18 -5.00 9.53
CA ILE A 133 -4.85 -5.22 8.91
C ILE A 133 -4.89 -5.25 7.37
N GLY A 134 -6.06 -5.51 6.78
CA GLY A 134 -6.23 -5.65 5.33
C GLY A 134 -5.29 -6.69 4.72
N GLY A 135 -4.61 -6.31 3.63
CA GLY A 135 -3.64 -7.14 2.90
C GLY A 135 -2.18 -6.95 3.31
N ARG A 136 -1.90 -6.36 4.49
CA ARG A 136 -0.54 -6.01 4.96
C ARG A 136 0.45 -7.17 4.83
N ASP A 137 0.04 -8.35 5.27
CA ASP A 137 0.88 -9.55 5.34
C ASP A 137 0.87 -10.35 4.02
N GLY A 138 0.22 -9.82 2.98
CA GLY A 138 0.11 -10.40 1.66
C GLY A 138 1.18 -9.96 0.66
N LYS A 139 1.10 -10.47 -0.57
CA LYS A 139 1.94 -9.96 -1.67
C LYS A 139 1.33 -8.71 -2.29
N TYR A 140 2.14 -7.90 -2.94
CA TYR A 140 1.62 -6.86 -3.82
C TYR A 140 0.93 -7.49 -5.04
N CYS A 141 -0.22 -6.94 -5.43
CA CYS A 141 -0.89 -7.25 -6.68
C CYS A 141 -1.07 -5.94 -7.45
N VAL A 142 -0.50 -5.87 -8.65
CA VAL A 142 -0.59 -4.66 -9.48
C VAL A 142 -1.72 -4.83 -10.48
N VAL A 143 -2.73 -3.96 -10.40
CA VAL A 143 -3.79 -3.85 -11.41
C VAL A 143 -3.24 -3.12 -12.62
N THR A 144 -3.36 -3.75 -13.77
CA THR A 144 -2.86 -3.25 -15.06
C THR A 144 -3.95 -3.05 -16.10
N ASP A 145 -5.06 -3.78 -15.96
CA ASP A 145 -6.20 -3.75 -16.88
C ASP A 145 -7.45 -3.22 -16.14
N PRO A 146 -8.03 -2.09 -16.57
CA PRO A 146 -9.22 -1.53 -15.94
C PRO A 146 -10.54 -2.17 -16.39
N ARG A 147 -10.51 -3.11 -17.33
CA ARG A 147 -11.72 -3.72 -17.89
C ARG A 147 -12.40 -4.71 -16.94
N ASP A 148 -13.73 -4.77 -17.03
CA ASP A 148 -14.60 -5.73 -16.33
C ASP A 148 -15.45 -6.53 -17.33
N ASP A 149 -14.78 -7.22 -18.26
CA ASP A 149 -15.49 -7.83 -19.40
C ASP A 149 -16.33 -9.04 -19.01
N ASP A 150 -15.81 -9.90 -18.12
CA ASP A 150 -16.43 -11.13 -17.62
C ASP A 150 -16.43 -11.12 -16.08
N PRO A 151 -17.59 -10.87 -15.45
CA PRO A 151 -17.73 -10.90 -14.00
C PRO A 151 -17.58 -12.30 -13.38
N VAL A 152 -17.85 -13.36 -14.14
CA VAL A 152 -17.83 -14.75 -13.65
C VAL A 152 -16.39 -15.28 -13.67
N ASN A 153 -15.65 -14.99 -14.73
CA ASN A 153 -14.25 -15.39 -14.88
C ASN A 153 -13.35 -14.17 -15.11
N PRO A 154 -13.06 -13.39 -14.05
CA PRO A 154 -12.28 -12.17 -14.21
C PRO A 154 -10.84 -12.47 -14.63
N ARG A 155 -10.32 -11.70 -15.58
CA ARG A 155 -8.97 -11.92 -16.11
C ARG A 155 -7.88 -11.49 -15.11
N PRO A 156 -6.76 -12.22 -15.01
CA PRO A 156 -5.59 -11.75 -14.26
C PRO A 156 -5.16 -10.35 -14.69
N GLY A 157 -4.79 -9.51 -13.72
CA GLY A 157 -4.42 -8.10 -13.94
C GLY A 157 -5.59 -7.11 -13.84
N THR A 158 -6.84 -7.59 -13.71
CA THR A 158 -8.02 -6.77 -13.38
C THR A 158 -8.21 -6.63 -11.87
N LEU A 159 -8.93 -5.58 -11.45
CA LEU A 159 -9.28 -5.40 -10.04
C LEU A 159 -10.21 -6.53 -9.52
N ARG A 160 -11.21 -6.94 -10.32
CA ARG A 160 -12.13 -8.04 -9.94
C ARG A 160 -11.36 -9.32 -9.65
N HIS A 161 -10.43 -9.70 -10.51
CA HIS A 161 -9.61 -10.88 -10.28
C HIS A 161 -8.79 -10.76 -8.99
N ALA A 162 -8.22 -9.58 -8.70
CA ALA A 162 -7.37 -9.39 -7.52
C ALA A 162 -8.16 -9.48 -6.20
N VAL A 163 -9.36 -8.92 -6.13
CA VAL A 163 -10.13 -8.85 -4.86
C VAL A 163 -10.77 -10.18 -4.47
N ILE A 164 -11.02 -11.10 -5.40
CA ILE A 164 -11.64 -12.40 -5.10
C ILE A 164 -10.65 -13.47 -4.61
N GLN A 165 -9.34 -13.26 -4.80
CA GLN A 165 -8.32 -14.25 -4.43
C GLN A 165 -8.40 -14.63 -2.94
N ASP A 166 -8.19 -15.90 -2.59
CA ASP A 166 -8.28 -16.35 -1.19
C ASP A 166 -7.08 -15.92 -0.32
N ARG A 167 -5.98 -15.53 -0.95
CA ARG A 167 -4.76 -15.08 -0.24
C ARG A 167 -4.81 -13.59 0.12
N PRO A 168 -4.11 -13.16 1.17
CA PRO A 168 -3.94 -11.74 1.47
C PRO A 168 -3.25 -10.99 0.33
N LEU A 169 -3.76 -9.81 -0.04
CA LEU A 169 -3.19 -9.00 -1.12
C LEU A 169 -3.24 -7.51 -0.82
N TRP A 170 -2.12 -6.84 -1.06
CA TRP A 170 -2.04 -5.38 -1.13
C TRP A 170 -2.12 -4.95 -2.59
N ILE A 171 -3.30 -4.52 -3.01
CA ILE A 171 -3.64 -4.22 -4.40
C ILE A 171 -3.27 -2.76 -4.69
N VAL A 172 -2.43 -2.55 -5.71
CA VAL A 172 -1.99 -1.22 -6.18
C VAL A 172 -2.29 -1.08 -7.67
N PHE A 173 -2.20 0.15 -8.18
CA PHE A 173 -2.54 0.46 -9.56
C PHE A 173 -1.30 0.89 -10.34
N LYS A 174 -1.09 0.31 -11.53
CA LYS A 174 0.08 0.61 -12.37
C LYS A 174 0.10 2.05 -12.89
N ARG A 175 -1.08 2.62 -13.11
CA ARG A 175 -1.31 3.93 -13.73
C ARG A 175 -2.69 4.43 -13.36
N ASP A 176 -2.95 5.68 -13.71
CA ASP A 176 -4.28 6.28 -13.66
C ASP A 176 -5.25 5.46 -14.51
N MET A 177 -6.44 5.22 -13.97
CA MET A 177 -7.45 4.43 -14.67
C MET A 177 -8.86 4.67 -14.15
N VAL A 178 -9.84 4.44 -15.04
CA VAL A 178 -11.27 4.43 -14.73
C VAL A 178 -11.76 3.00 -14.88
N ILE A 179 -12.27 2.42 -13.80
CA ILE A 179 -12.78 1.06 -13.73
C ILE A 179 -14.31 1.14 -13.61
N GLN A 180 -15.00 0.61 -14.61
CA GLN A 180 -16.46 0.54 -14.62
C GLN A 180 -16.87 -0.92 -14.53
N PHE A 181 -17.53 -1.27 -13.43
CA PHE A 181 -17.99 -2.63 -13.21
C PHE A 181 -19.36 -2.87 -13.87
N LYS A 182 -19.58 -4.09 -14.35
CA LYS A 182 -20.88 -4.51 -14.90
C LYS A 182 -21.82 -5.08 -13.84
N GLN A 183 -21.26 -5.51 -12.72
CA GLN A 183 -21.93 -6.14 -11.59
C GLN A 183 -21.21 -5.76 -10.29
N GLU A 184 -21.85 -5.99 -9.15
CA GLU A 184 -21.30 -5.74 -7.82
C GLU A 184 -19.89 -6.32 -7.66
N LEU A 185 -19.00 -5.56 -7.01
CA LEU A 185 -17.65 -6.00 -6.71
C LEU A 185 -17.60 -6.64 -5.31
N ILE A 186 -17.53 -7.96 -5.26
CA ILE A 186 -17.35 -8.69 -4.01
C ILE A 186 -15.86 -8.71 -3.64
N VAL A 187 -15.53 -8.17 -2.47
CA VAL A 187 -14.16 -8.12 -1.94
C VAL A 187 -13.98 -9.20 -0.88
N ASN A 188 -13.08 -10.16 -1.13
CA ASN A 188 -12.76 -11.20 -0.17
C ASN A 188 -11.96 -10.63 1.02
N SER A 189 -11.80 -11.41 2.09
CA SER A 189 -11.03 -11.03 3.28
C SER A 189 -9.56 -10.75 2.97
N PHE A 190 -8.90 -10.00 3.86
CA PHE A 190 -7.47 -9.66 3.80
C PHE A 190 -7.04 -8.94 2.51
N LYS A 191 -7.84 -7.97 2.08
CA LYS A 191 -7.54 -7.11 0.93
C LYS A 191 -7.30 -5.68 1.39
N THR A 192 -6.32 -5.04 0.78
CA THR A 192 -6.19 -3.59 0.77
C THR A 192 -6.21 -3.12 -0.67
N ILE A 193 -7.07 -2.18 -1.00
CA ILE A 193 -7.08 -1.50 -2.30
C ILE A 193 -6.45 -0.13 -2.09
N ASP A 194 -5.20 0.02 -2.52
CA ASP A 194 -4.37 1.20 -2.28
C ASP A 194 -4.22 2.03 -3.56
N GLY A 195 -5.04 3.08 -3.67
CA GLY A 195 -5.02 4.04 -4.78
C GLY A 195 -3.89 5.08 -4.71
N ARG A 196 -3.06 5.10 -3.66
CA ARG A 196 -2.00 6.13 -3.55
C ARG A 196 -1.00 6.00 -4.70
N GLY A 197 -0.64 7.14 -5.31
CA GLY A 197 0.30 7.22 -6.42
C GLY A 197 -0.33 7.00 -7.81
N ALA A 198 -1.66 6.87 -7.90
CA ALA A 198 -2.40 6.85 -9.16
C ALA A 198 -3.77 7.53 -8.98
N ASN A 199 -4.31 8.13 -10.03
CA ASN A 199 -5.70 8.61 -10.04
C ASN A 199 -6.64 7.48 -10.50
N VAL A 200 -7.38 6.91 -9.55
CA VAL A 200 -8.24 5.74 -9.79
C VAL A 200 -9.69 6.10 -9.52
N HIS A 201 -10.52 6.01 -10.56
CA HIS A 201 -11.96 6.19 -10.45
C HIS A 201 -12.66 4.84 -10.61
N ILE A 202 -13.54 4.50 -9.68
CA ILE A 202 -14.31 3.26 -9.68
C ILE A 202 -15.80 3.60 -9.74
N ALA A 203 -16.54 2.96 -10.65
CA ALA A 203 -17.98 3.18 -10.82
C ALA A 203 -18.73 1.86 -11.03
N ASN A 204 -20.04 1.88 -10.75
CA ASN A 204 -21.01 0.80 -11.00
C ASN A 204 -20.66 -0.56 -10.34
N GLY A 205 -19.95 -0.53 -9.22
CA GLY A 205 -19.57 -1.72 -8.44
C GLY A 205 -20.47 -2.00 -7.24
N SER A 206 -21.62 -1.34 -7.15
CA SER A 206 -22.59 -1.36 -6.03
C SER A 206 -23.95 -1.90 -6.45
#